data_AF-A0A7C2YS77-F1
#
_entry.id   AF-A0A7C2YS77-F1
#
_cell.length_a   1.000
_cell.length_b   1.000
_cell.length_c   1.000
_cell.angle_alpha   90.00
_cell.angle_beta   90.00
_cell.angle_gamma   90.00
#
_symmetry.space_group_name_H-M   'P 1'
#
loop_
_entity.id
_entity.type
_entity.pdbx_description
1 polymer ?
#
loop_
_entity_poly.entity_id
_entity_poly.type
_entity_poly.pdbx_seq_one_letter_code
_entity_poly.pdbx_strand_id
1 'polypeptide(L)'
;MLAYIDYPGSREIVTNPLELINRYRSFPGALVSTIVMIGGVDVNEDYFKVWASLTGNRQLIEDTYSEIWSYIKGVANDKDLISLVMRIYEKSGELIDLVALSNALKLFLGLNIYDLGLAVIYENPLMVLNGVRMELRTGRALLTRRHRVEDIELSTVLVLQPETNRQVVDWGNPGVLPASGTIGDETVSDPAFTILTSGIKLISKPTSTKLTLLTQSAQTGGCDGQPVVLPLTLTGGLMSKLQGELMNHGLTVTMQVNLTSALECLTNPP
;
A
#
# COMPACT_ATOMS: atom_id res chain seq x y z
N MET A 1 -7.82 14.84 -2.33
CA MET A 1 -6.69 13.90 -2.50
C MET A 1 -6.00 13.83 -1.17
N LEU A 2 -5.75 12.66 -0.62
CA LEU A 2 -5.08 12.51 0.67
C LEU A 2 -3.93 11.51 0.52
N ALA A 3 -2.72 11.94 0.85
CA ALA A 3 -1.50 11.14 0.79
C ALA A 3 -0.59 11.42 1.98
N TYR A 4 0.25 10.44 2.33
CA TYR A 4 1.27 10.55 3.35
C TYR A 4 2.64 10.25 2.73
N ILE A 5 3.62 11.12 2.97
CA ILE A 5 5.00 10.91 2.55
C ILE A 5 5.77 10.44 3.78
N ASP A 6 6.25 9.19 3.77
CA ASP A 6 7.08 8.62 4.84
C ASP A 6 8.56 8.64 4.45
N TYR A 7 9.10 9.83 4.23
CA TYR A 7 10.52 9.99 3.94
C TYR A 7 11.27 10.45 5.19
N PRO A 8 12.46 9.88 5.50
CA PRO A 8 13.29 10.34 6.61
C PRO A 8 13.51 11.86 6.56
N GLY A 9 13.13 12.56 7.63
CA GLY A 9 13.26 14.02 7.72
C GLY A 9 12.19 14.86 7.00
N SER A 10 11.24 14.23 6.30
CA SER A 10 10.17 14.93 5.57
C SER A 10 8.82 14.20 5.66
N ARG A 11 8.42 13.82 6.89
CA ARG A 11 7.13 13.18 7.16
C ARG A 11 5.99 14.18 7.11
N GLU A 12 5.05 14.01 6.19
CA GLU A 12 3.92 14.94 6.05
C GLU A 12 2.67 14.30 5.44
N ILE A 13 1.50 14.79 5.85
CA ILE A 13 0.21 14.50 5.21
C ILE A 13 -0.11 15.63 4.24
N VAL A 14 -0.31 15.25 2.97
CA VAL A 14 -0.64 16.12 1.84
C VAL A 14 -2.11 15.93 1.46
N THR A 15 -2.87 17.01 1.43
CA THR A 15 -4.33 17.00 1.15
C THR A 15 -4.69 17.62 -0.19
N ASN A 16 -3.69 18.12 -0.92
CA ASN A 16 -3.85 18.83 -2.18
C ASN A 16 -3.05 18.14 -3.31
N PRO A 17 -3.67 17.85 -4.47
CA PRO A 17 -2.96 17.29 -5.62
C PRO A 17 -1.77 18.14 -6.08
N LEU A 18 -1.93 19.47 -6.13
CA LEU A 18 -0.88 20.38 -6.60
C LEU A 18 0.34 20.35 -5.68
N GLU A 19 0.11 20.32 -4.37
CA GLU A 19 1.18 20.19 -3.37
C GLU A 19 1.94 18.86 -3.57
N LEU A 20 1.22 17.76 -3.74
CA LEU A 20 1.82 16.44 -3.96
C LEU A 20 2.66 16.40 -5.25
N ILE A 21 2.14 16.94 -6.35
CA ILE A 21 2.88 17.01 -7.62
C ILE A 21 4.12 17.90 -7.50
N ASN A 22 4.03 19.02 -6.79
CA ASN A 22 5.19 19.87 -6.53
C ASN A 22 6.26 19.13 -5.70
N ARG A 23 5.84 18.33 -4.71
CA ARG A 23 6.77 17.47 -3.95
C ARG A 23 7.50 16.50 -4.86
N TYR A 24 6.78 15.77 -5.72
CA TYR A 24 7.40 14.85 -6.67
C TYR A 24 8.41 15.51 -7.60
N ARG A 25 8.11 16.73 -8.08
CA ARG A 25 9.05 17.50 -8.90
C ARG A 25 10.30 17.93 -8.12
N SER A 26 10.11 18.43 -6.90
CA SER A 26 11.23 18.92 -6.06
C SER A 26 12.11 17.80 -5.51
N PHE A 27 11.51 16.64 -5.26
CA PHE A 27 12.16 15.49 -4.67
C PHE A 27 11.54 14.21 -5.24
N PRO A 28 12.10 13.66 -6.35
CA PRO A 28 11.60 12.44 -6.98
C PRO A 28 11.48 11.25 -6.03
N GLY A 29 12.38 11.16 -5.04
CA GLY A 29 12.34 10.13 -4.00
C GLY A 29 11.07 10.15 -3.13
N ALA A 30 10.31 11.26 -3.12
CA ALA A 30 9.02 11.29 -2.44
C ALA A 30 8.07 10.23 -3.01
N LEU A 31 8.11 9.97 -4.33
CA LEU A 31 7.22 9.04 -5.02
C LEU A 31 7.26 7.63 -4.41
N VAL A 32 8.44 7.14 -4.06
CA VAL A 32 8.62 5.80 -3.49
C VAL A 32 8.22 5.71 -2.02
N SER A 33 8.25 6.83 -1.30
CA SER A 33 7.82 6.94 0.09
C SER A 33 6.38 7.41 0.26
N THR A 34 5.69 7.76 -0.82
CA THR A 34 4.31 8.21 -0.75
C THR A 34 3.38 7.02 -0.64
N ILE A 35 2.43 7.13 0.27
CA ILE A 35 1.27 6.26 0.35
C ILE A 35 0.02 7.12 0.10
N VAL A 36 -0.69 6.81 -0.98
CA VAL A 36 -1.94 7.50 -1.32
C VAL A 36 -3.10 6.83 -0.58
N MET A 37 -3.73 7.56 0.35
CA MET A 37 -4.83 7.03 1.16
C MET A 37 -6.16 7.14 0.42
N ILE A 38 -6.44 8.32 -0.13
CA ILE A 38 -7.66 8.63 -0.89
C ILE A 38 -7.27 9.32 -2.19
N GLY A 39 -7.50 8.63 -3.32
CA GLY A 39 -7.27 9.17 -4.65
C GLY A 39 -8.53 9.18 -5.52
N GLY A 40 -8.32 9.25 -6.84
CA GLY A 40 -9.37 9.53 -7.84
C GLY A 40 -9.33 10.98 -8.33
N VAL A 41 -8.17 11.40 -8.85
CA VAL A 41 -8.01 12.73 -9.49
C VAL A 41 -7.67 12.56 -10.97
N ASP A 42 -7.73 13.66 -11.71
CA ASP A 42 -7.35 13.68 -13.13
C ASP A 42 -5.91 13.22 -13.34
N VAL A 43 -5.70 12.50 -14.45
CA VAL A 43 -4.40 11.99 -14.85
C VAL A 43 -3.42 13.15 -15.05
N ASN A 44 -2.24 13.04 -14.44
CA ASN A 44 -1.24 14.08 -14.47
C ASN A 44 0.09 13.55 -15.02
N GLU A 45 0.57 14.13 -16.12
CA GLU A 45 1.81 13.72 -16.77
C GLU A 45 3.07 13.89 -15.90
N ASP A 46 3.10 14.85 -14.98
CA ASP A 46 4.26 15.10 -14.12
C ASP A 46 4.57 13.91 -13.24
N TYR A 47 3.54 13.21 -12.76
CA TYR A 47 3.71 11.97 -12.01
C TYR A 47 4.53 10.95 -12.82
N PHE A 48 4.12 10.72 -14.07
CA PHE A 48 4.77 9.75 -14.96
C PHE A 48 6.17 10.22 -15.39
N LYS A 49 6.39 11.53 -15.55
CA LYS A 49 7.73 12.11 -15.80
C LYS A 49 8.67 11.87 -14.61
N VAL A 50 8.17 12.03 -13.38
CA VAL A 50 8.96 11.76 -12.17
C VAL A 50 9.26 10.26 -12.05
N TRP A 51 8.27 9.38 -12.25
CA TRP A 51 8.53 7.94 -12.30
C TRP A 51 9.58 7.59 -13.38
N ALA A 52 9.46 8.14 -14.59
CA ALA A 52 10.43 7.91 -15.66
C ALA A 52 11.85 8.36 -15.29
N SER A 53 11.99 9.42 -14.47
CA SER A 53 13.29 9.89 -13.98
C SER A 53 13.93 8.94 -12.96
N LEU A 54 13.14 8.12 -12.26
CA LEU A 54 13.63 7.17 -11.26
C LEU A 54 14.11 5.87 -11.90
N THR A 55 13.34 5.30 -12.84
CA THR A 55 13.60 3.93 -13.34
C THR A 55 13.95 3.87 -14.83
N GLY A 56 13.69 4.92 -15.61
CA GLY A 56 13.93 4.93 -17.05
C GLY A 56 13.01 4.02 -17.88
N ASN A 57 12.07 3.30 -17.25
CA ASN A 57 11.23 2.27 -17.89
C ASN A 57 10.04 2.84 -18.67
N ARG A 58 10.32 3.67 -19.69
CA ARG A 58 9.32 4.43 -20.45
C ARG A 58 8.15 3.59 -20.97
N GLN A 59 8.43 2.41 -21.52
CA GLN A 59 7.37 1.53 -22.05
C GLN A 59 6.36 1.13 -20.97
N LEU A 60 6.81 0.77 -19.76
CA LEU A 60 5.91 0.39 -18.67
C LEU A 60 5.05 1.56 -18.20
N ILE A 61 5.63 2.75 -18.20
CA ILE A 61 4.99 3.99 -17.78
C ILE A 61 3.91 4.41 -18.80
N GLU A 62 4.22 4.32 -20.10
CA GLU A 62 3.27 4.57 -21.19
C GLU A 62 2.14 3.54 -21.21
N ASP A 63 2.45 2.25 -21.03
CA ASP A 63 1.46 1.18 -20.89
C ASP A 63 0.52 1.49 -19.70
N THR A 64 1.07 1.89 -18.56
CA THR A 64 0.29 2.24 -17.35
C THR A 64 -0.61 3.44 -17.59
N TYR A 65 -0.07 4.52 -18.16
CA TYR A 65 -0.83 5.74 -18.47
C TYR A 65 -2.02 5.43 -19.40
N SER A 66 -1.77 4.64 -20.44
CA SER A 66 -2.76 4.27 -21.45
C SER A 66 -3.87 3.39 -20.88
N GLU A 67 -3.52 2.45 -20.01
CA GLU A 67 -4.49 1.56 -19.36
C GLU A 67 -5.35 2.31 -18.34
N ILE A 68 -4.75 3.20 -17.54
CA ILE A 68 -5.49 4.07 -16.60
C ILE A 68 -6.49 4.93 -17.36
N TRP A 69 -6.08 5.54 -18.48
CA TRP A 69 -7.00 6.31 -19.31
C TRP A 69 -8.11 5.46 -19.91
N SER A 70 -7.78 4.28 -20.42
CA SER A 70 -8.75 3.33 -20.96
C SER A 70 -9.78 2.92 -19.91
N TYR A 71 -9.35 2.71 -18.66
CA TYR A 71 -10.23 2.40 -17.54
C TYR A 71 -11.16 3.57 -17.20
N ILE A 72 -10.62 4.79 -17.11
CA ILE A 72 -11.42 6.01 -16.88
C ILE A 72 -12.48 6.22 -17.97
N LYS A 73 -12.16 5.85 -19.22
CA LYS A 73 -13.11 5.92 -20.35
C LYS A 73 -14.07 4.73 -20.42
N GLY A 74 -13.96 3.74 -19.53
CA GLY A 74 -14.80 2.54 -19.53
C GLY A 74 -14.50 1.56 -20.67
N VAL A 75 -13.33 1.69 -21.31
CA VAL A 75 -12.86 0.77 -22.36
C VAL A 75 -12.19 -0.44 -21.73
N ALA A 76 -11.44 -0.23 -20.65
CA ALA A 76 -10.80 -1.28 -19.87
C ALA A 76 -11.59 -1.59 -18.58
N ASN A 77 -11.36 -2.77 -18.01
CA ASN A 77 -11.95 -3.24 -16.75
C ASN A 77 -10.89 -3.80 -15.79
N ASP A 78 -11.33 -4.31 -14.64
CA ASP A 78 -10.42 -4.80 -13.58
C ASP A 78 -9.49 -5.92 -14.05
N LYS A 79 -9.91 -6.78 -14.99
CA LYS A 79 -9.06 -7.84 -15.55
C LYS A 79 -7.91 -7.27 -16.39
N ASP A 80 -8.14 -6.14 -17.05
CA ASP A 80 -7.11 -5.46 -17.83
C ASP A 80 -6.09 -4.80 -16.90
N LEU A 81 -6.54 -4.22 -15.78
CA LEU A 81 -5.65 -3.72 -14.72
C LEU A 81 -4.84 -4.83 -14.06
N ILE A 82 -5.44 -5.99 -13.78
CA ILE A 82 -4.72 -7.18 -13.29
C ILE A 82 -3.64 -7.60 -14.30
N SER A 83 -3.99 -7.64 -15.59
CA SER A 83 -3.05 -8.00 -16.66
C SER A 83 -1.91 -6.99 -16.78
N LEU A 84 -2.19 -5.70 -16.61
CA LEU A 84 -1.18 -4.65 -16.52
C LEU A 84 -0.22 -4.90 -15.35
N VAL A 85 -0.74 -5.17 -14.15
CA VAL A 85 0.06 -5.42 -12.95
C VAL A 85 0.98 -6.62 -13.15
N MET A 86 0.45 -7.74 -13.67
CA MET A 86 1.25 -8.93 -13.97
C MET A 86 2.35 -8.64 -14.99
N ARG A 87 2.03 -7.94 -16.07
CA ARG A 87 2.99 -7.56 -17.11
C ARG A 87 4.08 -6.63 -16.59
N ILE A 88 3.74 -5.65 -15.75
CA ILE A 88 4.73 -4.75 -15.14
C ILE A 88 5.60 -5.53 -14.15
N TYR A 89 5.01 -6.41 -13.34
CA TYR A 89 5.77 -7.29 -12.47
C TYR A 89 6.78 -8.15 -13.23
N GLU A 90 6.41 -8.72 -14.37
CA GLU A 90 7.31 -9.50 -15.22
C GLU A 90 8.39 -8.69 -15.93
N LYS A 91 8.20 -7.40 -16.13
CA LYS A 91 9.14 -6.56 -16.89
C LYS A 91 9.98 -5.65 -16.00
N SER A 92 9.50 -5.34 -14.80
CA SER A 92 10.19 -4.47 -13.85
C SER A 92 11.49 -5.11 -13.36
N GLY A 93 12.58 -4.34 -13.42
CA GLY A 93 13.86 -4.71 -12.81
C GLY A 93 13.98 -4.25 -11.35
N GLU A 94 13.21 -3.22 -10.98
CA GLU A 94 13.27 -2.59 -9.67
C GLU A 94 11.91 -2.62 -8.98
N LEU A 95 11.92 -2.72 -7.65
CA LEU A 95 10.70 -2.68 -6.83
C LEU A 95 9.95 -1.34 -6.99
N ILE A 96 10.71 -0.28 -7.31
CA ILE A 96 10.22 1.08 -7.50
C ILE A 96 9.11 1.14 -8.55
N ASP A 97 9.22 0.40 -9.67
CA ASP A 97 8.18 0.38 -10.70
C ASP A 97 6.84 -0.16 -10.18
N LEU A 98 6.88 -1.14 -9.26
CA LEU A 98 5.67 -1.72 -8.67
C LEU A 98 5.01 -0.76 -7.69
N VAL A 99 5.83 -0.09 -6.87
CA VAL A 99 5.35 0.96 -5.94
C VAL A 99 4.75 2.11 -6.74
N ALA A 100 5.44 2.58 -7.78
CA ALA A 100 5.00 3.67 -8.64
C ALA A 100 3.74 3.33 -9.44
N LEU A 101 3.63 2.11 -9.97
CA LEU A 101 2.40 1.62 -10.59
C LEU A 101 1.24 1.68 -9.60
N SER A 102 1.42 1.12 -8.41
CA SER A 102 0.31 1.04 -7.46
C SER A 102 -0.12 2.41 -6.94
N ASN A 103 0.85 3.31 -6.73
CA ASN A 103 0.56 4.71 -6.44
C ASN A 103 -0.16 5.40 -7.60
N ALA A 104 0.17 5.12 -8.86
CA ALA A 104 -0.55 5.65 -10.01
C ALA A 104 -2.01 5.17 -10.03
N LEU A 105 -2.24 3.86 -9.87
CA LEU A 105 -3.59 3.30 -9.77
C LEU A 105 -4.35 3.99 -8.64
N LYS A 106 -3.73 4.16 -7.47
CA LYS A 106 -4.42 4.73 -6.32
C LYS A 106 -4.71 6.21 -6.51
N LEU A 107 -3.74 6.96 -7.03
CA LEU A 107 -3.85 8.39 -7.30
C LEU A 107 -4.96 8.68 -8.32
N PHE A 108 -5.00 7.95 -9.44
CA PHE A 108 -5.86 8.28 -10.57
C PHE A 108 -7.18 7.51 -10.59
N LEU A 109 -7.21 6.28 -10.09
CA LEU A 109 -8.40 5.42 -10.07
C LEU A 109 -9.02 5.26 -8.68
N GLY A 110 -8.30 5.65 -7.61
CA GLY A 110 -8.74 5.43 -6.23
C GLY A 110 -8.62 3.98 -5.75
N LEU A 111 -7.93 3.13 -6.53
CA LEU A 111 -7.74 1.69 -6.31
C LEU A 111 -6.23 1.37 -6.29
N ASN A 112 -5.77 0.42 -5.50
CA ASN A 112 -4.40 -0.08 -5.58
C ASN A 112 -4.39 -1.60 -5.90
N ILE A 113 -3.21 -2.21 -5.89
CA ILE A 113 -3.03 -3.65 -6.15
C ILE A 113 -3.91 -4.52 -5.23
N TYR A 114 -4.13 -4.13 -3.97
CA TYR A 114 -4.99 -4.87 -3.04
C TYR A 114 -6.45 -4.95 -3.50
N ASP A 115 -6.98 -3.86 -4.05
CA ASP A 115 -8.37 -3.80 -4.48
C ASP A 115 -8.61 -4.72 -5.71
N LEU A 116 -7.55 -5.04 -6.46
CA LEU A 116 -7.55 -6.03 -7.54
C LEU A 116 -7.42 -7.49 -7.05
N GLY A 117 -7.40 -7.71 -5.74
CA GLY A 117 -7.25 -9.04 -5.14
C GLY A 117 -5.81 -9.58 -5.17
N LEU A 118 -4.83 -8.73 -5.44
CA LEU A 118 -3.42 -9.10 -5.53
C LEU A 118 -2.64 -8.51 -4.34
N ALA A 119 -1.44 -9.02 -4.09
CA ALA A 119 -0.45 -8.38 -3.24
C ALA A 119 0.96 -8.71 -3.73
N VAL A 120 1.89 -7.76 -3.61
CA VAL A 120 3.32 -8.03 -3.81
C VAL A 120 3.97 -8.11 -2.45
N ILE A 121 4.69 -9.19 -2.18
CA ILE A 121 5.44 -9.40 -0.95
C ILE A 121 6.91 -9.40 -1.31
N TYR A 122 7.74 -8.68 -0.57
CA TYR A 122 9.19 -8.64 -0.80
C TYR A 122 9.96 -8.96 0.48
N GLU A 123 11.18 -9.48 0.34
CA GLU A 123 12.06 -9.66 1.49
C GLU A 123 12.35 -8.31 2.14
N ASN A 124 12.19 -8.22 3.46
CA ASN A 124 12.49 -6.98 4.17
C ASN A 124 13.99 -6.63 4.05
N PRO A 125 14.35 -5.44 3.55
CA PRO A 125 15.74 -5.04 3.36
C PRO A 125 16.57 -5.14 4.64
N LEU A 126 16.00 -4.76 5.78
CA LEU A 126 16.68 -4.83 7.07
C LEU A 126 17.00 -6.27 7.47
N MET A 127 16.09 -7.21 7.21
CA MET A 127 16.33 -8.63 7.46
C MET A 127 17.44 -9.16 6.56
N VAL A 128 17.39 -8.82 5.27
CA VAL A 128 18.38 -9.22 4.28
C VAL A 128 19.78 -8.69 4.64
N LEU A 129 19.88 -7.42 5.04
CA LEU A 129 21.13 -6.80 5.48
C LEU A 129 21.73 -7.50 6.71
N ASN A 130 20.88 -8.03 7.59
CA ASN A 130 21.27 -8.83 8.75
C ASN A 130 21.48 -10.33 8.43
N GLY A 131 21.49 -10.71 7.15
CA GLY A 131 21.74 -12.09 6.71
C GLY A 131 20.55 -13.05 6.84
N VAL A 132 19.35 -12.54 7.15
CA VAL A 132 18.13 -13.33 7.27
C VAL A 132 17.32 -13.25 5.97
N ARG A 133 17.16 -14.37 5.29
CA ARG A 133 16.35 -14.51 4.07
C ARG A 133 15.04 -15.22 4.42
N MET A 134 13.91 -14.69 3.93
CA MET A 134 12.59 -15.23 4.24
C MET A 134 11.98 -15.92 3.03
N GLU A 135 11.36 -17.08 3.26
CA GLU A 135 10.49 -17.68 2.26
C GLU A 135 9.17 -16.89 2.20
N LEU A 136 8.85 -16.35 1.02
CA LEU A 136 7.72 -15.45 0.84
C LEU A 136 6.39 -16.17 0.56
N ARG A 137 6.30 -17.48 0.79
CA ARG A 137 5.14 -18.29 0.38
C ARG A 137 3.95 -18.08 1.30
N THR A 138 3.13 -17.08 0.97
CA THR A 138 1.84 -16.85 1.62
C THR A 138 0.75 -16.78 0.55
N GLY A 139 -0.33 -17.55 0.71
CA GLY A 139 -1.41 -17.63 -0.29
C GLY A 139 -1.01 -18.36 -1.58
N ARG A 140 -1.66 -18.03 -2.70
CA ARG A 140 -1.37 -18.63 -4.02
C ARG A 140 -0.39 -17.73 -4.78
N ALA A 141 0.87 -18.13 -4.78
CA ALA A 141 1.92 -17.47 -5.57
C ALA A 141 1.59 -17.55 -7.07
N LEU A 142 1.65 -16.40 -7.75
CA LEU A 142 1.47 -16.27 -9.18
C LEU A 142 2.82 -16.18 -9.88
N LEU A 143 3.69 -15.29 -9.39
CA LEU A 143 5.01 -15.03 -9.96
C LEU A 143 6.02 -14.79 -8.83
N THR A 144 7.27 -15.18 -9.05
CA THR A 144 8.38 -14.95 -8.12
C THR A 144 9.55 -14.37 -8.88
N ARG A 145 10.19 -13.34 -8.32
CA ARG A 145 11.30 -12.64 -8.96
C ARG A 145 12.32 -12.14 -7.95
N ARG A 146 13.44 -11.66 -8.46
CA ARG A 146 14.38 -10.82 -7.72
C ARG A 146 14.31 -9.42 -8.29
N HIS A 147 14.25 -8.43 -7.41
CA HIS A 147 14.29 -7.03 -7.76
C HIS A 147 15.45 -6.38 -7.03
N ARG A 148 16.00 -5.34 -7.65
CA ARG A 148 17.00 -4.49 -7.02
C ARG A 148 16.31 -3.38 -6.24
N VAL A 149 16.82 -3.12 -5.04
CA VAL A 149 16.55 -1.91 -4.26
C VAL A 149 17.90 -1.38 -3.81
N GLU A 150 18.30 -0.23 -4.36
CA GLU A 150 19.66 0.31 -4.19
C GLU A 150 20.73 -0.75 -4.53
N ASP A 151 21.54 -1.17 -3.57
CA ASP A 151 22.59 -2.18 -3.75
C ASP A 151 22.22 -3.57 -3.24
N ILE A 152 20.94 -3.79 -2.91
CA ILE A 152 20.44 -5.04 -2.35
C ILE A 152 19.52 -5.74 -3.35
N GLU A 153 19.77 -7.03 -3.58
CA GLU A 153 18.81 -7.91 -4.26
C GLU A 153 17.81 -8.50 -3.26
N LEU A 154 16.53 -8.30 -3.53
CA LEU A 154 15.42 -8.80 -2.72
C LEU A 154 14.58 -9.75 -3.56
N SER A 155 14.20 -10.88 -2.98
CA SER A 155 13.17 -11.73 -3.58
C SER A 155 11.81 -11.06 -3.42
N THR A 156 10.95 -11.23 -4.40
CA THR A 156 9.56 -10.78 -4.40
C THR A 156 8.65 -11.89 -4.89
N VAL A 157 7.42 -11.86 -4.43
CA VAL A 157 6.34 -12.73 -4.91
C VAL A 157 5.08 -11.91 -5.13
N LEU A 158 4.48 -12.07 -6.31
CA LEU A 158 3.12 -11.63 -6.57
C LEU A 158 2.19 -12.76 -6.17
N VAL A 159 1.25 -12.48 -5.27
CA VAL A 159 0.31 -13.47 -4.75
C VAL A 159 -1.13 -13.05 -5.03
N LEU A 160 -1.99 -14.04 -5.21
CA LEU A 160 -3.43 -13.86 -5.12
C LEU A 160 -3.84 -13.88 -3.65
N GLN A 161 -4.57 -12.85 -3.22
CA GLN A 161 -5.08 -12.75 -1.85
C GLN A 161 -6.15 -13.81 -1.56
N PRO A 162 -6.41 -14.15 -0.29
CA PRO A 162 -7.47 -15.08 0.09
C PRO A 162 -8.86 -14.62 -0.38
N GLU A 163 -9.68 -15.55 -0.87
CA GLU A 163 -11.09 -15.31 -1.22
C GLU A 163 -11.96 -15.35 0.05
N THR A 164 -11.96 -14.26 0.80
CA THR A 164 -12.70 -14.14 2.08
C THR A 164 -13.53 -12.86 2.14
N ASN A 165 -14.61 -12.92 2.93
CA ASN A 165 -15.42 -11.74 3.27
C ASN A 165 -14.77 -10.89 4.38
N ARG A 166 -13.73 -11.40 5.04
CA ARG A 166 -12.99 -10.67 6.09
C ARG A 166 -11.97 -9.74 5.43
N GLN A 167 -12.16 -8.44 5.60
CA GLN A 167 -11.34 -7.42 4.93
C GLN A 167 -10.81 -6.39 5.92
N VAL A 168 -9.56 -5.98 5.70
CA VAL A 168 -8.90 -4.90 6.45
C VAL A 168 -8.45 -3.83 5.46
N VAL A 169 -8.69 -2.58 5.82
CA VAL A 169 -8.21 -1.44 5.03
C VAL A 169 -6.77 -1.16 5.43
N ASP A 170 -5.83 -1.40 4.52
CA ASP A 170 -4.44 -1.02 4.70
C ASP A 170 -4.12 0.25 3.89
N TRP A 171 -3.85 1.32 4.63
CA TRP A 171 -3.35 2.59 4.09
C TRP A 171 -1.89 2.82 4.41
N GLY A 172 -1.23 1.90 5.11
CA GLY A 172 0.20 1.95 5.36
C GLY A 172 1.01 1.48 4.16
N ASN A 173 0.37 0.81 3.20
CA ASN A 173 1.08 0.21 2.09
C ASN A 173 0.39 0.43 0.73
N PRO A 174 1.13 0.74 -0.33
CA PRO A 174 0.56 0.84 -1.67
C PRO A 174 0.16 -0.53 -2.26
N GLY A 175 0.34 -1.68 -1.62
CA GLY A 175 0.10 -3.00 -2.20
C GLY A 175 1.37 -3.84 -2.39
N VAL A 176 2.51 -3.31 -1.95
CA VAL A 176 3.86 -3.86 -2.03
C VAL A 176 4.44 -3.89 -0.60
N LEU A 177 4.33 -5.03 0.06
CA LEU A 177 4.54 -5.17 1.50
C LEU A 177 5.81 -5.96 1.86
N PRO A 178 6.58 -5.48 2.85
CA PRO A 178 7.74 -6.23 3.33
C PRO A 178 7.28 -7.45 4.13
N ALA A 179 7.95 -8.58 3.92
CA ALA A 179 7.79 -9.73 4.77
C ALA A 179 8.20 -9.39 6.22
N SER A 180 7.52 -9.99 7.19
CA SER A 180 7.78 -9.75 8.61
C SER A 180 8.46 -10.93 9.27
N GLY A 181 9.39 -10.66 10.18
CA GLY A 181 10.03 -11.70 10.97
C GLY A 181 10.81 -11.15 12.15
N THR A 182 11.65 -12.01 12.74
CA THR A 182 12.49 -11.69 13.89
C THR A 182 13.96 -11.67 13.49
N ILE A 183 14.70 -10.66 13.96
CA ILE A 183 16.16 -10.54 13.84
C ILE A 183 16.73 -10.51 15.26
N GLY A 184 17.36 -11.60 15.69
CA GLY A 184 17.76 -11.73 17.10
C GLY A 184 16.55 -11.60 18.03
N ASP A 185 16.60 -10.63 18.95
CA ASP A 185 15.51 -10.31 19.89
C ASP A 185 14.57 -9.20 19.38
N GLU A 186 14.81 -8.66 18.19
CA GLU A 186 14.00 -7.59 17.60
C GLU A 186 12.98 -8.14 16.60
N THR A 187 11.72 -7.73 16.73
CA THR A 187 10.67 -8.05 15.76
C THR A 187 10.60 -6.96 14.69
N VAL A 188 10.88 -7.32 13.45
CA VAL A 188 10.71 -6.45 12.27
C VAL A 188 9.36 -6.77 11.65
N SER A 189 8.29 -6.30 12.31
CA SER A 189 6.91 -6.62 11.94
C SER A 189 6.26 -5.58 11.04
N ASP A 190 5.73 -6.03 9.92
CA ASP A 190 4.69 -5.39 9.13
C ASP A 190 3.32 -6.06 9.45
N PRO A 191 2.39 -5.30 10.02
CA PRO A 191 1.06 -5.81 10.37
C PRO A 191 0.23 -6.25 9.17
N ALA A 192 0.38 -5.60 8.01
CA ALA A 192 -0.37 -5.96 6.81
C ALA A 192 0.08 -7.34 6.32
N PHE A 193 1.38 -7.63 6.35
CA PHE A 193 1.88 -8.98 6.10
C PHE A 193 1.30 -9.99 7.09
N THR A 194 1.29 -9.67 8.39
CA THR A 194 0.73 -10.55 9.43
C THR A 194 -0.76 -10.85 9.19
N ILE A 195 -1.54 -9.84 8.85
CA ILE A 195 -2.97 -9.97 8.54
C ILE A 195 -3.20 -10.82 7.29
N LEU A 196 -2.42 -10.57 6.23
CA LEU A 196 -2.49 -11.33 4.99
C LEU A 196 -2.18 -12.83 5.21
N THR A 197 -1.12 -13.12 5.99
CA THR A 197 -0.75 -14.51 6.33
C THR A 197 -1.78 -15.23 7.20
N SER A 198 -2.59 -14.46 7.94
CA SER A 198 -3.70 -14.98 8.75
C SER A 198 -4.96 -15.28 7.93
N GLY A 199 -4.89 -15.19 6.59
CA GLY A 199 -6.01 -15.52 5.70
C GLY A 199 -7.05 -14.41 5.57
N ILE A 200 -6.71 -13.18 5.98
CA ILE A 200 -7.58 -12.01 5.90
C ILE A 200 -7.19 -11.19 4.66
N LYS A 201 -8.19 -10.72 3.90
CA LYS A 201 -7.96 -9.92 2.70
C LYS A 201 -7.62 -8.47 3.07
N LEU A 202 -6.61 -7.91 2.43
CA LEU A 202 -6.30 -6.49 2.47
C LEU A 202 -7.03 -5.78 1.33
N ILE A 203 -7.50 -4.57 1.61
CA ILE A 203 -8.06 -3.62 0.64
C ILE A 203 -7.45 -2.25 0.94
N SER A 204 -7.46 -1.33 -0.03
CA SER A 204 -6.98 0.04 0.21
C SER A 204 -8.09 1.06 0.21
N LYS A 205 -9.26 0.69 -0.32
CA LYS A 205 -10.43 1.54 -0.32
C LYS A 205 -11.39 1.12 0.79
N PRO A 206 -11.87 2.05 1.63
CA PRO A 206 -12.90 1.73 2.60
C PRO A 206 -14.20 1.33 1.88
N THR A 207 -14.79 0.20 2.29
CA THR A 207 -16.11 -0.27 1.82
C THR A 207 -17.26 0.27 2.67
N SER A 208 -16.95 0.89 3.81
CA SER A 208 -17.90 1.46 4.76
C SER A 208 -17.53 2.91 5.07
N THR A 209 -18.53 3.71 5.42
CA THR A 209 -18.34 5.10 5.89
C THR A 209 -17.91 5.17 7.35
N LYS A 210 -17.97 4.07 8.09
CA LYS A 210 -17.47 3.96 9.47
C LYS A 210 -16.14 3.24 9.46
N LEU A 211 -15.13 3.83 10.08
CA LEU A 211 -13.76 3.35 10.10
C LEU A 211 -13.21 3.34 11.52
N THR A 212 -12.47 2.29 11.84
CA THR A 212 -11.70 2.20 13.09
C THR A 212 -10.22 2.29 12.78
N LEU A 213 -9.58 3.36 13.24
CA LEU A 213 -8.13 3.54 13.12
C LEU A 213 -7.43 2.80 14.26
N LEU A 214 -6.52 1.88 13.90
CA LEU A 214 -5.63 1.25 14.87
C LEU A 214 -4.60 2.26 15.36
N THR A 215 -4.36 2.23 16.67
CA THR A 215 -3.35 3.08 17.32
C THR A 215 -2.35 2.19 18.04
N GLN A 216 -1.09 2.61 18.11
CA GLN A 216 -0.07 1.89 18.89
C GLN A 216 -0.32 1.93 20.41
N SER A 217 -1.28 2.73 20.89
CA SER A 217 -1.67 2.77 22.30
C SER A 217 -2.71 1.69 22.62
N ALA A 218 -2.38 0.82 23.58
CA ALA A 218 -3.27 -0.20 24.11
C ALA A 218 -4.49 0.44 24.79
N GLN A 219 -5.68 0.21 24.23
CA GLN A 219 -6.90 0.09 25.01
C GLN A 219 -7.56 -1.24 24.67
N THR A 220 -7.83 -2.02 25.71
CA THR A 220 -8.64 -3.23 25.68
C THR A 220 -10.11 -2.85 25.52
N GLY A 221 -10.74 -3.23 24.41
CA GLY A 221 -12.18 -3.03 24.21
C GLY A 221 -12.67 -3.36 22.80
N GLY A 222 -13.56 -4.34 22.73
CA GLY A 222 -14.62 -4.66 21.74
C GLY A 222 -14.48 -4.23 20.28
N CYS A 223 -14.42 -5.21 19.36
CA CYS A 223 -14.63 -4.98 17.93
C CYS A 223 -16.11 -5.14 17.57
N ASP A 224 -16.81 -4.02 17.35
CA ASP A 224 -18.23 -4.01 16.92
C ASP A 224 -18.39 -4.15 15.39
N GLY A 225 -17.67 -5.10 14.77
CA GLY A 225 -17.84 -5.43 13.34
C GLY A 225 -17.48 -4.31 12.34
N GLN A 226 -16.65 -3.34 12.73
CA GLN A 226 -16.23 -2.24 11.86
C GLN A 226 -14.95 -2.57 11.06
N PRO A 227 -14.77 -2.00 9.84
CA PRO A 227 -13.52 -2.13 9.10
C PRO A 227 -12.36 -1.53 9.90
N VAL A 228 -11.34 -2.34 10.08
CA VAL A 228 -10.09 -1.99 10.73
C VAL A 228 -9.17 -1.30 9.73
N VAL A 229 -8.53 -0.21 10.14
CA VAL A 229 -7.59 0.57 9.34
C VAL A 229 -6.20 0.53 9.98
N LEU A 230 -5.16 0.34 9.17
CA LEU A 230 -3.74 0.31 9.60
C LEU A 230 -2.99 1.60 9.21
N PRO A 231 -2.92 2.64 10.07
CA PRO A 231 -2.16 3.88 9.80
C PRO A 231 -0.78 3.87 10.51
N LEU A 232 -0.06 2.74 10.42
CA LEU A 232 0.95 2.31 11.41
C LEU A 232 2.18 3.20 11.60
N THR A 233 2.40 4.17 10.71
CA THR A 233 3.60 5.02 10.70
C THR A 233 3.35 6.46 11.15
N LEU A 234 2.11 6.81 11.49
CA LEU A 234 1.74 8.19 11.81
C LEU A 234 1.95 8.53 13.30
N THR A 235 2.57 9.68 13.56
CA THR A 235 2.71 10.24 14.91
C THR A 235 1.36 10.74 15.44
N GLY A 236 1.22 10.97 16.75
CA GLY A 236 -0.04 11.43 17.35
C GLY A 236 -0.64 12.68 16.68
N GLY A 237 0.19 13.69 16.37
CA GLY A 237 -0.26 14.90 15.67
C GLY A 237 -0.70 14.63 14.22
N LEU A 238 0.03 13.79 13.49
CA LEU A 238 -0.37 13.37 12.14
C LEU A 238 -1.63 12.51 12.17
N MET A 239 -1.81 11.70 13.22
CA MET A 239 -3.02 10.91 13.39
C MET A 239 -4.26 11.78 13.59
N SER A 240 -4.18 12.81 14.43
CA SER A 240 -5.29 13.75 14.59
C SER A 240 -5.61 14.51 13.30
N LYS A 241 -4.58 14.89 12.52
CA LYS A 241 -4.76 15.52 11.20
C LYS A 241 -5.45 14.56 10.23
N LEU A 242 -4.98 13.31 10.16
CA LEU A 242 -5.61 12.28 9.33
C LEU A 242 -7.09 12.11 9.70
N GLN A 243 -7.39 11.95 10.99
CA GLN A 243 -8.77 11.81 11.46
C GLN A 243 -9.66 12.98 11.02
N GLY A 244 -9.20 14.22 11.21
CA GLY A 244 -9.92 15.41 10.79
C GLY A 244 -10.20 15.43 9.28
N GLU A 245 -9.21 15.09 8.45
CA GLU A 245 -9.38 15.05 7.00
C GLU A 245 -10.31 13.93 6.54
N LEU A 246 -10.24 12.75 7.14
CA LEU A 246 -11.18 11.66 6.85
C LEU A 246 -12.62 12.05 7.18
N MET A 247 -12.82 12.77 8.30
CA MET A 247 -14.13 13.30 8.68
C MET A 247 -14.62 14.36 7.69
N ASN A 248 -13.75 15.23 7.18
CA ASN A 248 -14.08 16.17 6.11
C ASN A 248 -14.50 15.45 4.81
N HIS A 249 -13.99 14.24 4.58
CA HIS A 249 -14.38 13.37 3.47
C HIS A 249 -15.63 12.52 3.75
N GLY A 250 -16.36 12.77 4.84
CA GLY A 250 -17.62 12.10 5.16
C GLY A 250 -17.46 10.74 5.84
N LEU A 251 -16.26 10.41 6.33
CA LEU A 251 -15.99 9.17 7.05
C LEU A 251 -16.13 9.40 8.56
N THR A 252 -16.86 8.53 9.24
CA THR A 252 -16.89 8.49 10.70
C THR A 252 -15.71 7.68 11.19
N VAL A 253 -14.88 8.26 12.05
CA VAL A 253 -13.63 7.66 12.46
C VAL A 253 -13.56 7.52 13.98
N THR A 254 -13.40 6.28 14.45
CA THR A 254 -13.10 5.97 15.85
C THR A 254 -11.64 5.54 15.98
N MET A 255 -10.94 6.06 16.99
CA MET A 255 -9.56 5.66 17.29
C MET A 255 -9.60 4.60 18.39
N GLN A 256 -9.49 3.33 18.03
CA GLN A 256 -9.48 2.25 19.03
C GLN A 256 -8.66 1.05 18.55
N VAL A 257 -8.08 0.37 19.53
CA VAL A 257 -7.55 -1.01 19.51
C VAL A 257 -6.08 -1.17 19.09
N ASN A 258 -5.38 -2.07 19.79
CA ASN A 258 -4.06 -2.63 19.45
C ASN A 258 -4.21 -3.73 18.38
N LEU A 259 -3.23 -3.87 17.48
CA LEU A 259 -3.19 -4.90 16.43
C LEU A 259 -3.51 -6.32 16.94
N THR A 260 -3.00 -6.74 18.09
CA THR A 260 -3.26 -8.07 18.65
C THR A 260 -4.75 -8.31 18.87
N SER A 261 -5.44 -7.36 19.51
CA SER A 261 -6.88 -7.46 19.76
C SER A 261 -7.68 -7.35 18.46
N ALA A 262 -7.24 -6.55 17.49
CA ALA A 262 -7.86 -6.50 16.17
C ALA A 262 -7.75 -7.85 15.45
N LEU A 263 -6.60 -8.52 15.53
CA LEU A 263 -6.39 -9.85 14.95
C LEU A 263 -7.25 -10.91 15.64
N GLU A 264 -7.33 -10.90 16.97
CA GLU A 264 -8.23 -11.79 17.74
C GLU A 264 -9.68 -11.64 17.29
N CYS A 265 -10.18 -10.40 17.13
CA CYS A 265 -11.53 -10.15 16.64
C CYS A 265 -11.75 -10.63 15.19
N LEU A 266 -10.79 -10.38 14.30
CA LEU A 266 -10.90 -10.75 12.89
C LEU A 266 -10.80 -12.26 12.68
N THR A 267 -10.11 -12.97 13.57
CA THR A 267 -9.93 -14.43 13.48
C THR A 267 -11.05 -15.19 14.20
N ASN A 268 -11.54 -14.68 15.34
CA ASN A 268 -12.58 -15.27 16.18
C ASN A 268 -13.80 -14.33 16.34
N PRO A 269 -14.67 -14.21 15.33
CA PRO A 269 -15.92 -13.45 15.49
C PRO A 269 -16.83 -14.13 16.53
N PRO A 270 -17.67 -13.36 17.26
CA PRO A 270 -18.65 -13.90 18.21
C PRO A 270 -19.67 -14.84 17.55
#